data_AF-A0A1B1W5L7-F1
#
_entry.id   AF-A0A1B1W5L7-F1
#
_cell.length_a   1.000
_cell.length_b   1.000
_cell.length_c   1.000
_cell.angle_alpha   90.00
_cell.angle_beta   90.00
_cell.angle_gamma   90.00
#
_symmetry.space_group_name_H-M   'P 1'
#
loop_
_entity.id
_entity.type
_entity.pdbx_description
1 polymer ?
#
loop_
_entity_poly.entity_id
_entity_poly.type
_entity_poly.pdbx_seq_one_letter_code
_entity_poly.pdbx_strand_id
1 'polypeptide(L)' 'YPGNWPIFGPTHLPIVVEGTLLSMADYMGHMYVRTGTPEYVRHIEQGSLRT' A
#
# COMPACT_ATOMS: atom_id res chain seq x y z
N TYR A 1 -11.92 -8.46 6.06
CA TYR A 1 -11.88 -8.28 7.52
C TYR A 1 -12.80 -7.11 7.91
N PRO A 2 -14.07 -7.37 8.28
CA PRO A 2 -15.06 -6.30 8.45
C PRO A 2 -14.74 -5.33 9.58
N GLY A 3 -14.20 -5.84 10.71
CA GLY A 3 -13.93 -5.02 11.90
C GLY A 3 -12.80 -4.00 11.73
N ASN A 4 -11.82 -4.28 10.86
CA ASN A 4 -10.70 -3.37 10.61
C ASN A 4 -10.99 -2.38 9.46
N TRP A 5 -12.03 -2.63 8.66
CA TRP A 5 -12.35 -1.82 7.49
C TRP A 5 -12.65 -0.34 7.81
N PRO A 6 -13.37 0.02 8.89
CA PRO A 6 -13.59 1.42 9.23
C PRO A 6 -12.29 2.22 9.44
N ILE A 7 -11.19 1.56 9.79
CA ILE A 7 -9.88 2.18 10.01
C ILE A 7 -9.07 2.22 8.71
N PHE A 8 -9.02 1.11 7.97
CA PHE A 8 -8.15 0.99 6.79
C PHE A 8 -8.80 1.38 5.46
N GLY A 9 -10.13 1.42 5.37
CA GLY A 9 -10.84 1.75 4.14
C GLY A 9 -10.36 3.05 3.48
N PRO A 10 -10.20 4.16 4.23
CA PRO A 10 -9.70 5.42 3.66
C PRO A 10 -8.30 5.34 3.05
N THR A 11 -7.42 4.46 3.55
CA THR A 11 -6.04 4.36 3.03
C THR A 11 -5.93 3.48 1.77
N HIS A 12 -7.01 2.77 1.40
CA HIS A 12 -7.09 1.98 0.18
C HIS A 12 -7.64 2.77 -1.02
N LEU A 13 -7.94 4.06 -0.85
CA LEU A 13 -8.35 4.92 -1.95
C LEU A 13 -7.20 5.10 -2.97
N PRO A 14 -7.52 5.09 -4.27
CA PRO A 14 -6.52 5.26 -5.32
C PRO A 14 -6.02 6.71 -5.40
N ILE A 15 -4.74 6.87 -5.70
CA ILE A 15 -4.09 8.15 -6.03
C ILE A 15 -3.11 7.95 -7.19
N VAL A 16 -2.95 8.96 -8.05
CA VAL A 16 -1.95 8.94 -9.12
C VAL A 16 -0.80 9.88 -8.75
N VAL A 17 0.42 9.34 -8.70
CA VAL A 17 1.65 10.07 -8.37
C VAL A 17 2.65 9.80 -9.47
N GLU A 18 3.16 10.85 -10.11
CA GLU A 18 4.15 10.75 -11.21
C GLU A 18 3.72 9.78 -12.33
N GLY A 19 2.41 9.70 -12.61
CA GLY A 19 1.84 8.79 -13.62
C GLY A 19 1.65 7.35 -13.16
N THR A 20 1.99 7.02 -11.91
CA THR A 20 1.80 5.68 -11.32
C THR A 20 0.57 5.67 -10.42
N LEU A 21 -0.27 4.64 -10.55
CA LEU A 21 -1.40 4.39 -9.65
C LEU A 21 -0.92 3.74 -8.37
N LEU A 22 -1.22 4.35 -7.22
CA LEU A 22 -0.89 3.85 -5.89
C LEU A 22 -2.13 3.90 -4.98
N SER A 23 -2.09 3.16 -3.87
CA SER A 23 -2.98 3.42 -2.75
C SER A 23 -2.45 4.58 -1.89
N MET A 24 -3.31 5.26 -1.15
CA MET A 24 -2.86 6.23 -0.15
C MET A 24 -1.89 5.60 0.88
N ALA A 25 -2.10 4.34 1.27
CA ALA A 25 -1.21 3.63 2.20
C ALA A 25 0.21 3.47 1.64
N ASP A 26 0.35 3.11 0.37
CA ASP A 26 1.66 2.94 -0.26
C ASP A 26 2.35 4.28 -0.49
N TYR A 27 1.58 5.31 -0.87
CA TYR A 27 2.09 6.66 -0.99
C TYR A 27 2.63 7.21 0.34
N MET A 28 1.94 6.97 1.46
CA MET A 28 2.44 7.31 2.80
C MET A 28 3.74 6.57 3.13
N GLY A 29 3.85 5.29 2.77
CA GLY A 29 5.07 4.50 2.94
C GLY A 29 6.25 4.99 2.10
N HIS A 30 5.97 5.64 0.97
CA HIS A 30 6.96 6.29 0.12
C HIS A 30 7.40 7.66 0.68
N MET A 31 6.45 8.48 1.16
CA MET A 31 6.75 9.80 1.75
C MET A 31 7.51 9.72 3.07
N TYR A 32 7.13 8.78 3.94
CA TYR A 32 7.75 8.62 5.26
C TYR A 32 8.82 7.53 5.21
N VAL A 33 10.06 7.96 4.95
CA VAL A 33 11.20 7.05 4.77
C VAL A 33 11.48 6.24 6.03
N ARG A 34 11.51 4.91 5.88
CA ARG A 34 11.89 3.95 6.92
C ARG A 34 13.24 3.32 6.58
N THR A 35 14.32 3.83 7.17
CA THR A 35 15.72 3.54 6.78
C THR A 35 16.10 2.05 6.78
N GLY A 36 15.47 1.24 7.64
CA GLY A 36 15.73 -0.20 7.76
C GLY A 36 14.68 -1.13 7.15
N THR A 37 13.61 -0.59 6.55
CA THR A 37 12.50 -1.41 6.02
C THR A 37 12.13 -0.95 4.60
N PRO A 38 12.92 -1.33 3.59
CA PRO A 38 12.63 -0.98 2.21
C PRO A 38 11.43 -1.76 1.67
N GLU A 39 10.84 -1.27 0.57
CA GLU A 39 9.58 -1.77 0.02
C GLU A 39 9.61 -3.26 -0.33
N TYR A 40 10.73 -3.74 -0.91
CA TYR A 40 10.90 -5.13 -1.32
C TYR A 40 10.94 -6.14 -0.17
N VAL A 41 11.03 -5.69 1.08
CA VAL A 41 10.96 -6.55 2.28
C VAL A 41 9.51 -6.78 2.74
N ARG A 42 8.54 -6.04 2.17
CA ARG A 42 7.13 -6.19 2.56
C ARG A 42 6.57 -7.53 2.06
N HIS A 43 6.02 -8.31 2.98
CA HIS A 43 5.18 -9.47 2.65
C HIS A 43 3.73 -9.02 2.54
N ILE A 44 3.32 -8.68 1.33
CA ILE A 44 1.95 -8.33 0.96
C ILE A 44 1.55 -9.13 -0.28
N GLU A 45 0.27 -9.05 -0.65
CA GLU A 45 -0.20 -9.65 -1.89
C GLU A 45 0.44 -8.96 -3.11
N GLN A 46 0.97 -9.76 -4.05
CA GLN A 46 1.57 -9.30 -5.31
C GLN A 46 0.95 -9.99 -6.55
N GLY A 47 -0.14 -10.74 -6.34
CA GLY A 47 -0.68 -11.66 -7.33
C GLY A 47 0.17 -12.92 -7.55
N SER A 48 -0.45 -13.94 -8.13
CA SER A 48 0.17 -15.19 -8.57
C SER A 48 -0.52 -15.66 -9.84
N LEU A 49 0.08 -16.58 -10.59
CA LEU A 49 -0.54 -17.16 -11.80
C LEU A 49 -1.80 -17.99 -11.50
N ARG A 50 -2.10 -18.25 -10.23
CA ARG A 50 -3.22 -19.07 -9.76
C ARG A 50 -4.31 -18.26 -9.06
N THR A 51 -4.21 -16.93 -9.05
CA THR A 51 -5.13 -16.01 -8.39
C THR A 51 -5.64 -14.99 -9.39
#